data_AF-A0A0M1JBC7-F1
#
_entry.id   AF-A0A0M1JBC7-F1
#
_cell.length_a   1.000
_cell.length_b   1.000
_cell.length_c   1.000
_cell.angle_alpha   90.00
_cell.angle_beta   90.00
_cell.angle_gamma   90.00
#
_symmetry.space_group_name_H-M   'P 1'
#
loop_
_entity.id
_entity.type
_entity.pdbx_description
1 polymer ?
#
loop_
_entity_poly.entity_id
_entity_poly.type
_entity_poly.pdbx_seq_one_letter_code
_entity_poly.pdbx_strand_id
1 'polypeptide(L)'
;CDLVVLATGMVANNGPDPYAQLAVDTAETEEAKAAARQKLEHAPPSILNLDYHQGTDLPQLKYGFADSHFICFPYETRRTGIYAAGPVRRPMDIIQAQDDAAGAALKAIQALENAAGGRAAHPRVGDLSYPRFRKEGCTQCKRCTVECPFGAINEDEKRYPVFNEARCRRCGTCMGACPVRVISFDNYSVDTVGQQLKAVDIPDEFSEKPRILVLACENDAYPALDMAAMSGELITPFVRGIPVRCLGSVSLSWVTDALNSGYDGIILMGCRRDDDYQCHFVRGSAMAAERMSKVGDTLKSLSLEPERIELHEVAITDTKRVPAIINAMAETIRRIGLSPFKF
;
A
#
# COMPACT_ATOMS: atom_id res chain seq x y z
N CYS A 1 -25.59 2.18 7.52
CA CYS A 1 -26.47 1.06 7.93
C CYS A 1 -25.69 0.20 8.91
N ASP A 2 -25.77 0.55 10.19
CA ASP A 2 -25.36 -0.35 11.26
C ASP A 2 -26.13 -1.65 11.10
N LEU A 3 -25.39 -2.75 10.93
CA LEU A 3 -25.89 -4.04 10.47
C LEU A 3 -26.97 -4.57 11.44
N VAL A 4 -28.21 -4.65 10.92
CA VAL A 4 -29.44 -5.12 11.60
C VAL A 4 -29.33 -6.55 12.19
N VAL A 5 -28.25 -7.28 11.91
CA VAL A 5 -28.05 -8.68 12.33
C VAL A 5 -27.53 -8.83 13.77
N LEU A 6 -26.99 -7.77 14.39
CA LEU A 6 -26.52 -7.88 15.78
C LEU A 6 -27.66 -7.86 16.83
N ALA A 7 -28.90 -7.57 16.43
CA ALA A 7 -30.05 -7.52 17.35
C ALA A 7 -30.51 -8.90 17.85
N THR A 8 -30.09 -10.00 17.20
CA THR A 8 -30.46 -11.39 17.57
C THR A 8 -29.33 -12.16 18.28
N GLY A 9 -28.18 -11.52 18.53
CA GLY A 9 -27.01 -12.17 19.16
C GLY A 9 -26.24 -13.13 18.24
N MET A 10 -26.53 -13.14 16.93
CA MET A 10 -25.77 -13.94 15.97
C MET A 10 -24.38 -13.30 15.72
N VAL A 11 -23.34 -14.11 15.89
CA VAL A 11 -21.93 -13.72 15.66
C VAL A 11 -21.38 -14.46 14.45
N ALA A 12 -20.48 -13.81 13.70
CA ALA A 12 -19.75 -14.47 12.62
C ALA A 12 -18.87 -15.58 13.21
N ASN A 13 -18.85 -16.74 12.54
CA ASN A 13 -18.01 -17.90 12.89
C ASN A 13 -17.01 -18.19 11.77
N ASN A 14 -16.36 -17.14 11.24
CA ASN A 14 -15.17 -17.36 10.44
C ASN A 14 -14.05 -17.85 11.39
N GLY A 15 -13.08 -18.59 10.86
CA GLY A 15 -12.03 -19.27 11.63
C GLY A 15 -11.16 -18.35 12.51
N PRO A 16 -9.92 -18.72 12.85
CA PRO A 16 -9.05 -17.82 13.59
C PRO A 16 -8.65 -16.64 12.72
N ASP A 17 -8.79 -15.40 13.21
CA ASP A 17 -8.30 -14.23 12.49
C ASP A 17 -6.76 -14.25 12.49
N PRO A 18 -6.11 -14.37 11.31
CA PRO A 18 -4.65 -14.45 11.21
C PRO A 18 -3.93 -13.21 11.73
N TYR A 19 -4.62 -12.07 11.88
CA TYR A 19 -4.06 -10.83 12.40
C TYR A 19 -4.50 -10.50 13.84
N ALA A 20 -5.19 -11.42 14.53
CA ALA A 20 -5.66 -11.20 15.89
C ALA A 20 -4.53 -10.85 16.88
N GLN A 21 -3.32 -11.40 16.69
CA GLN A 21 -2.16 -11.04 17.52
C GLN A 21 -1.78 -9.56 17.37
N LEU A 22 -1.92 -8.98 16.17
CA LEU A 22 -1.62 -7.57 15.95
C LEU A 22 -2.53 -6.68 16.83
N ALA A 23 -3.80 -7.06 17.00
CA ALA A 23 -4.72 -6.34 17.86
C ALA A 23 -4.29 -6.37 19.34
N VAL A 24 -3.62 -7.44 19.80
CA VAL A 24 -3.02 -7.51 21.13
C VAL A 24 -1.80 -6.59 21.22
N ASP A 25 -0.95 -6.60 20.20
CA ASP A 25 0.32 -5.88 20.21
C ASP A 25 0.13 -4.36 20.09
N THR A 26 -0.92 -3.91 19.39
CA THR A 26 -1.21 -2.49 19.15
C THR A 26 -2.24 -1.88 20.10
N ALA A 27 -2.84 -2.67 21.00
CA ALA A 27 -3.85 -2.15 21.93
C ALA A 27 -3.22 -1.17 22.94
N GLU A 28 -3.82 0.01 23.06
CA GLU A 28 -3.30 1.10 23.89
C GLU A 28 -3.56 0.91 25.39
N THR A 29 -4.61 0.14 25.74
CA THR A 29 -5.01 -0.12 27.14
C THR A 29 -4.89 -1.60 27.50
N GLU A 30 -4.59 -1.87 28.77
CA GLU A 30 -4.49 -3.25 29.29
C GLU A 30 -5.84 -4.00 29.22
N GLU A 31 -6.96 -3.29 29.36
CA GLU A 31 -8.31 -3.86 29.18
C GLU A 31 -8.53 -4.31 27.73
N ALA A 32 -8.14 -3.48 26.75
CA ALA A 32 -8.25 -3.85 25.33
C ALA A 32 -7.30 -5.01 24.99
N LYS A 33 -6.09 -5.04 25.56
CA LYS A 33 -5.16 -6.17 25.40
C LYS A 33 -5.75 -7.46 25.97
N ALA A 34 -6.34 -7.41 27.16
CA ALA A 34 -6.95 -8.57 27.80
C ALA A 34 -8.12 -9.12 26.97
N ALA A 35 -8.99 -8.24 26.45
CA ALA A 35 -10.08 -8.63 25.56
C ALA A 35 -9.57 -9.24 24.25
N ALA A 36 -8.53 -8.66 23.64
CA ALA A 36 -7.92 -9.20 22.41
C ALA A 36 -7.26 -10.57 22.64
N ARG A 37 -6.57 -10.76 23.77
CA ARG A 37 -5.99 -12.07 24.16
C ARG A 37 -7.06 -13.11 24.37
N GLN A 38 -8.14 -12.77 25.08
CA GLN A 38 -9.26 -13.68 25.28
C GLN A 38 -9.86 -14.10 23.94
N LYS A 39 -10.06 -13.17 23.01
CA LYS A 39 -10.58 -13.46 21.66
C LYS A 39 -9.64 -14.39 20.88
N LEU A 40 -8.33 -14.21 21.01
CA LEU A 40 -7.32 -15.06 20.37
C LEU A 40 -7.32 -16.49 20.95
N GLU A 41 -7.40 -16.63 22.26
CA GLU A 41 -7.40 -17.93 22.95
C GLU A 41 -8.66 -18.76 22.65
N HIS A 42 -9.81 -18.10 22.47
CA HIS A 42 -11.09 -18.74 22.17
C HIS A 42 -11.38 -18.84 20.66
N ALA A 43 -10.40 -18.53 19.81
CA ALA A 43 -10.57 -18.61 18.37
C ALA A 43 -10.75 -20.08 17.94
N PRO A 44 -11.75 -20.38 17.09
CA PRO A 44 -11.93 -21.73 16.56
C PRO A 44 -10.68 -22.15 15.74
N PRO A 45 -10.37 -23.45 15.67
CA PRO A 45 -9.30 -23.92 14.81
C PRO A 45 -9.62 -23.61 13.34
N SER A 46 -8.60 -23.29 12.54
CA SER A 46 -8.80 -23.09 11.11
C SER A 46 -9.15 -24.41 10.43
N ILE A 47 -10.17 -24.38 9.57
CA ILE A 47 -10.56 -25.51 8.72
C ILE A 47 -9.97 -25.40 7.30
N LEU A 48 -9.34 -24.27 6.96
CA LEU A 48 -8.81 -24.01 5.63
C LEU A 48 -7.42 -24.64 5.40
N ASN A 49 -6.74 -25.05 6.48
CA ASN A 49 -5.42 -25.70 6.46
C ASN A 49 -4.40 -24.97 5.55
N LEU A 50 -4.41 -23.63 5.57
CA LEU A 50 -3.50 -22.85 4.73
C LEU A 50 -2.09 -22.87 5.33
N ASP A 51 -1.13 -23.28 4.50
CA ASP A 51 0.30 -23.09 4.78
C ASP A 51 0.75 -21.71 4.25
N TYR A 52 0.37 -20.67 4.99
CA TYR A 52 0.68 -19.27 4.70
C TYR A 52 1.43 -18.65 5.87
N HIS A 53 2.55 -17.99 5.57
CA HIS A 53 3.31 -17.23 6.58
C HIS A 53 2.44 -16.17 7.29
N GLN A 54 1.50 -15.56 6.56
CA GLN A 54 0.60 -14.55 7.10
C GLN A 54 -0.58 -15.14 7.89
N GLY A 55 -0.56 -16.44 8.23
CA GLY A 55 -1.57 -17.11 9.05
C GLY A 55 -2.43 -18.12 8.27
N THR A 56 -3.09 -19.00 9.03
CA THR A 56 -3.73 -20.22 8.53
C THR A 56 -5.13 -20.03 7.96
N ASP A 57 -5.71 -18.83 8.09
CA ASP A 57 -7.08 -18.52 7.66
C ASP A 57 -7.17 -17.20 6.87
N LEU A 58 -8.40 -16.83 6.51
CA LEU A 58 -8.74 -15.56 5.88
C LEU A 58 -8.70 -14.42 6.91
N PRO A 59 -8.11 -13.26 6.55
CA PRO A 59 -8.24 -12.04 7.35
C PRO A 59 -9.69 -11.66 7.60
N GLN A 60 -9.97 -11.03 8.74
CA GLN A 60 -11.34 -10.67 9.13
C GLN A 60 -11.54 -9.16 9.30
N LEU A 61 -12.76 -8.71 9.02
CA LEU A 61 -13.24 -7.38 9.38
C LEU A 61 -13.50 -7.31 10.90
N LYS A 62 -13.71 -6.09 11.41
CA LYS A 62 -14.02 -5.81 12.83
C LYS A 62 -15.09 -6.74 13.42
N TYR A 63 -16.11 -7.08 12.64
CA TYR A 63 -17.24 -7.93 13.04
C TYR A 63 -17.04 -9.43 12.82
N GLY A 64 -15.82 -9.86 12.48
CA GLY A 64 -15.48 -11.26 12.26
C GLY A 64 -15.86 -11.80 10.89
N PHE A 65 -16.32 -10.97 9.95
CA PHE A 65 -16.59 -11.38 8.57
C PHE A 65 -15.32 -11.51 7.75
N ALA A 66 -15.28 -12.40 6.75
CA ALA A 66 -14.14 -12.55 5.86
C ALA A 66 -13.85 -11.23 5.12
N ASP A 67 -12.63 -10.73 5.28
CA ASP A 67 -12.17 -9.45 4.75
C ASP A 67 -11.94 -9.54 3.25
N SER A 68 -12.85 -8.87 2.54
CA SER A 68 -12.69 -8.53 1.14
C SER A 68 -12.22 -7.09 1.01
N HIS A 69 -11.38 -6.81 0.01
CA HIS A 69 -10.97 -5.45 -0.28
C HIS A 69 -12.13 -4.68 -0.95
N PHE A 70 -13.07 -4.23 -0.10
CA PHE A 70 -14.47 -3.96 -0.43
C PHE A 70 -14.68 -2.99 -1.60
N ILE A 71 -13.79 -2.01 -1.77
CA ILE A 71 -13.96 -0.96 -2.78
C ILE A 71 -13.38 -1.37 -4.13
N CYS A 72 -12.12 -1.82 -4.16
CA CYS A 72 -11.45 -2.09 -5.45
C CYS A 72 -11.61 -3.56 -5.88
N PHE A 73 -11.70 -4.50 -4.93
CA PHE A 73 -11.86 -5.94 -5.19
C PHE A 73 -13.00 -6.53 -4.36
N PRO A 74 -14.26 -6.13 -4.64
CA PRO A 74 -15.43 -6.51 -3.85
C PRO A 74 -15.77 -7.99 -3.90
N TYR A 75 -15.06 -8.82 -4.67
CA TYR A 75 -15.27 -10.27 -4.72
C TYR A 75 -14.01 -11.06 -4.39
N GLU A 76 -12.91 -10.40 -4.01
CA GLU A 76 -11.63 -11.04 -3.69
C GLU A 76 -11.35 -10.92 -2.20
N THR A 77 -10.78 -11.98 -1.61
CA THR A 77 -10.18 -11.86 -0.27
C THR A 77 -8.80 -11.22 -0.38
N ARG A 78 -8.21 -10.84 0.75
CA ARG A 78 -6.81 -10.41 0.81
C ARG A 78 -5.80 -11.50 0.46
N ARG A 79 -6.23 -12.76 0.34
CA ARG A 79 -5.41 -13.89 -0.11
C ARG A 79 -5.61 -14.08 -1.62
N THR A 80 -4.57 -13.83 -2.41
CA THR A 80 -4.62 -14.03 -3.87
C THR A 80 -5.02 -15.48 -4.18
N GLY A 81 -6.07 -15.65 -4.99
CA GLY A 81 -6.57 -16.96 -5.41
C GLY A 81 -7.52 -17.65 -4.43
N ILE A 82 -7.82 -17.05 -3.27
CA ILE A 82 -8.82 -17.55 -2.33
C ILE A 82 -10.00 -16.58 -2.28
N TYR A 83 -11.20 -17.12 -2.41
CA TYR A 83 -12.44 -16.36 -2.52
C TYR A 83 -13.40 -16.78 -1.41
N ALA A 84 -14.17 -15.82 -0.91
CA ALA A 84 -15.27 -16.06 0.02
C ALA A 84 -16.56 -15.60 -0.66
N ALA A 85 -17.67 -16.30 -0.40
CA ALA A 85 -18.96 -15.97 -1.00
C ALA A 85 -20.12 -16.19 -0.02
N GLY A 86 -21.09 -15.30 -0.04
CA GLY A 86 -22.30 -15.37 0.75
C GLY A 86 -22.14 -14.80 2.18
N PRO A 87 -22.99 -15.25 3.13
CA PRO A 87 -23.09 -14.65 4.47
C PRO A 87 -21.79 -14.64 5.30
N VAL A 88 -20.77 -15.41 4.92
CA VAL A 88 -19.43 -15.37 5.55
C VAL A 88 -18.71 -14.03 5.38
N ARG A 89 -19.12 -13.21 4.40
CA ARG A 89 -18.53 -11.90 4.08
C ARG A 89 -19.27 -10.71 4.66
N ARG A 90 -20.58 -10.82 4.81
CA ARG A 90 -21.49 -9.84 5.42
C ARG A 90 -22.89 -10.46 5.45
N PRO A 91 -23.82 -9.93 6.25
CA PRO A 91 -25.23 -10.26 6.11
C PRO A 91 -25.74 -10.06 4.68
N MET A 92 -26.44 -11.06 4.16
CA MET A 92 -27.01 -11.06 2.83
C MET A 92 -28.36 -11.77 2.83
N ASP A 93 -29.29 -11.29 2.00
CA ASP A 93 -30.43 -12.10 1.57
C ASP A 93 -30.01 -13.13 0.51
N ILE A 94 -30.97 -13.96 0.06
CA ILE A 94 -30.70 -15.04 -0.90
C ILE A 94 -30.22 -14.48 -2.25
N ILE A 95 -30.79 -13.37 -2.73
CA ILE A 95 -30.44 -12.80 -4.03
C ILE A 95 -29.03 -12.20 -3.96
N GLN A 96 -28.74 -11.45 -2.90
CA GLN A 96 -27.41 -10.92 -2.65
C GLN A 96 -26.34 -12.00 -2.54
N ALA A 97 -26.67 -13.13 -1.89
CA ALA A 97 -25.76 -14.26 -1.79
C ALA A 97 -25.53 -14.95 -3.15
N GLN A 98 -26.55 -15.02 -4.02
CA GLN A 98 -26.42 -15.52 -5.39
C GLN A 98 -25.50 -14.62 -6.22
N ASP A 99 -25.71 -13.30 -6.16
CA ASP A 99 -24.88 -12.32 -6.88
C ASP A 99 -23.43 -12.34 -6.38
N ASP A 100 -23.22 -12.46 -5.06
CA ASP A 100 -21.89 -12.55 -4.47
C ASP A 100 -21.16 -13.83 -4.87
N ALA A 101 -21.86 -14.97 -4.90
CA ALA A 101 -21.32 -16.23 -5.40
C ALA A 101 -20.94 -16.17 -6.88
N ALA A 102 -21.78 -15.54 -7.72
CA ALA A 102 -21.49 -15.34 -9.13
C ALA A 102 -20.24 -14.44 -9.31
N GLY A 103 -20.15 -13.34 -8.57
CA GLY A 103 -19.00 -12.44 -8.60
C GLY A 103 -17.70 -13.13 -8.16
N ALA A 104 -17.74 -13.91 -7.09
CA ALA A 104 -16.60 -14.71 -6.61
C ALA A 104 -16.16 -15.75 -7.65
N ALA A 105 -17.10 -16.45 -8.28
CA ALA A 105 -16.81 -17.44 -9.33
C ALA A 105 -16.14 -16.79 -10.55
N LEU A 106 -16.66 -15.65 -11.03
CA LEU A 106 -16.06 -14.92 -12.15
C LEU A 106 -14.66 -14.41 -11.82
N LYS A 107 -14.42 -13.96 -10.58
CA LYS A 107 -13.07 -13.59 -10.13
C LYS A 107 -12.12 -14.77 -10.04
N ALA A 108 -12.59 -15.95 -9.63
CA ALA A 108 -11.79 -17.17 -9.64
C ALA A 108 -11.41 -17.58 -11.06
N ILE A 109 -12.35 -17.53 -12.02
CA ILE A 109 -12.08 -17.77 -13.44
C ILE A 109 -11.03 -16.77 -13.96
N GLN A 110 -11.22 -15.47 -13.70
CA GLN A 110 -10.26 -14.43 -14.08
C GLN A 110 -8.85 -14.69 -13.53
N ALA A 111 -8.72 -15.14 -12.28
CA ALA A 111 -7.42 -15.47 -11.71
C ALA A 111 -6.78 -16.71 -12.35
N LEU A 112 -7.58 -17.75 -12.67
CA LEU A 112 -7.10 -18.93 -13.38
C LEU A 112 -6.61 -18.57 -14.80
N GLU A 113 -7.37 -17.77 -15.54
CA GLU A 113 -6.98 -17.31 -16.88
C GLU A 113 -5.71 -16.46 -16.85
N ASN A 114 -5.60 -15.55 -15.87
CA ASN A 114 -4.39 -14.75 -15.70
C ASN A 114 -3.18 -15.62 -15.35
N ALA A 115 -3.33 -16.56 -14.41
CA ALA A 115 -2.26 -17.48 -14.04
C ALA A 115 -1.82 -18.36 -15.23
N ALA A 116 -2.78 -18.89 -16.01
CA ALA A 116 -2.49 -19.66 -17.21
C ALA A 116 -1.70 -18.86 -18.27
N GLY A 117 -1.91 -17.54 -18.32
CA GLY A 117 -1.19 -16.63 -19.20
C GLY A 117 0.08 -16.00 -18.61
N GLY A 118 0.53 -16.38 -17.40
CA GLY A 118 1.68 -15.75 -16.72
C GLY A 118 1.45 -14.28 -16.32
N ARG A 119 0.19 -13.90 -16.14
CA ARG A 119 -0.25 -12.54 -15.80
C ARG A 119 -0.53 -12.43 -14.31
N ALA A 120 -0.31 -11.25 -13.74
CA ALA A 120 -0.68 -10.97 -12.37
C ALA A 120 -2.19 -10.81 -12.24
N ALA A 121 -2.68 -10.90 -11.02
CA ALA A 121 -4.02 -10.42 -10.70
C ALA A 121 -4.12 -8.90 -10.86
N HIS A 122 -5.36 -8.40 -10.92
CA HIS A 122 -5.65 -6.96 -10.91
C HIS A 122 -4.95 -6.27 -9.72
N PRO A 123 -4.41 -5.04 -9.89
CA PRO A 123 -4.51 -4.13 -11.05
C PRO A 123 -3.44 -4.29 -12.14
N ARG A 124 -2.41 -5.10 -11.95
CA ARG A 124 -1.24 -5.13 -12.86
C ARG A 124 -1.21 -6.33 -13.80
N VAL A 125 -2.36 -6.70 -14.36
CA VAL A 125 -2.52 -7.88 -15.23
C VAL A 125 -1.50 -7.93 -16.37
N GLY A 126 -1.25 -6.80 -17.04
CA GLY A 126 -0.32 -6.71 -18.19
C GLY A 126 1.18 -6.60 -17.84
N ASP A 127 1.54 -6.45 -16.57
CA ASP A 127 2.92 -6.17 -16.19
C ASP A 127 3.76 -7.46 -16.09
N LEU A 128 4.38 -7.95 -17.15
CA LEU A 128 5.07 -9.26 -17.12
C LEU A 128 6.29 -9.36 -16.19
N SER A 129 6.67 -8.30 -15.48
CA SER A 129 7.80 -8.31 -14.55
C SER A 129 7.49 -9.03 -13.23
N TYR A 130 8.51 -9.70 -12.70
CA TYR A 130 8.48 -10.33 -11.38
C TYR A 130 9.61 -9.76 -10.51
N PRO A 131 9.47 -9.80 -9.17
CA PRO A 131 10.55 -9.38 -8.29
C PRO A 131 11.72 -10.34 -8.45
N ARG A 132 12.88 -9.80 -8.82
CA ARG A 132 14.16 -10.49 -8.81
C ARG A 132 14.99 -9.95 -7.68
N PHE A 133 15.78 -10.80 -7.04
CA PHE A 133 16.72 -10.38 -6.02
C PHE A 133 18.13 -10.87 -6.33
N ARG A 134 19.12 -10.06 -5.96
CA ARG A 134 20.54 -10.48 -5.97
C ARG A 134 20.89 -11.08 -4.62
N LYS A 135 21.52 -12.25 -4.62
CA LYS A 135 21.99 -12.90 -3.38
C LYS A 135 23.16 -12.10 -2.79
N GLU A 136 23.98 -11.55 -3.67
CA GLU A 136 25.07 -10.64 -3.35
C GLU A 136 24.49 -9.36 -2.74
N GLY A 137 24.86 -9.09 -1.49
CA GLY A 137 24.38 -7.94 -0.71
C GLY A 137 23.11 -8.18 0.10
N CYS A 138 22.42 -9.32 -0.07
CA CYS A 138 21.26 -9.64 0.77
C CYS A 138 21.71 -9.98 2.20
N THR A 139 21.13 -9.29 3.18
CA THR A 139 21.45 -9.46 4.62
C THR A 139 20.54 -10.44 5.35
N GLN A 140 19.64 -11.14 4.63
CA GLN A 140 18.70 -12.13 5.21
C GLN A 140 17.82 -11.56 6.37
N CYS A 141 17.57 -10.24 6.34
CA CYS A 141 16.79 -9.53 7.35
C CYS A 141 15.28 -9.82 7.32
N LYS A 142 14.78 -10.56 6.32
CA LYS A 142 13.38 -10.98 6.13
C LYS A 142 12.33 -9.86 6.01
N ARG A 143 12.72 -8.59 5.96
CA ARG A 143 11.77 -7.48 5.79
C ARG A 143 10.87 -7.67 4.57
N CYS A 144 11.43 -8.06 3.43
CA CYS A 144 10.64 -8.31 2.22
C CYS A 144 9.57 -9.40 2.39
N THR A 145 9.84 -10.44 3.17
CA THR A 145 8.88 -11.51 3.51
C THR A 145 7.76 -10.96 4.39
N VAL A 146 8.11 -10.34 5.51
CA VAL A 146 7.16 -9.83 6.51
C VAL A 146 6.28 -8.72 5.92
N GLU A 147 6.88 -7.84 5.12
CA GLU A 147 6.23 -6.69 4.54
C GLU A 147 5.39 -7.03 3.28
N CYS A 148 5.48 -8.25 2.73
CA CYS A 148 4.68 -8.62 1.57
C CYS A 148 3.20 -8.73 1.96
N PRO A 149 2.30 -7.86 1.45
CA PRO A 149 0.90 -7.87 1.88
C PRO A 149 0.12 -9.11 1.40
N PHE A 150 0.66 -9.83 0.41
CA PHE A 150 0.03 -11.01 -0.20
C PHE A 150 0.64 -12.35 0.24
N GLY A 151 1.63 -12.34 1.13
CA GLY A 151 2.32 -13.57 1.56
C GLY A 151 2.95 -14.32 0.38
N ALA A 152 3.49 -13.56 -0.59
CA ALA A 152 4.06 -14.10 -1.82
C ALA A 152 5.55 -14.44 -1.71
N ILE A 153 6.14 -14.31 -0.52
CA ILE A 153 7.57 -14.50 -0.30
C ILE A 153 7.71 -15.39 0.94
N ASN A 154 8.41 -16.51 0.78
CA ASN A 154 8.84 -17.41 1.84
C ASN A 154 10.36 -17.33 1.98
N GLU A 155 10.97 -18.17 2.81
CA GLU A 155 12.42 -18.32 2.87
C GLU A 155 12.89 -19.75 2.56
N ASP A 156 14.08 -19.88 1.98
CA ASP A 156 14.81 -21.15 1.92
C ASP A 156 15.51 -21.48 3.26
N GLU A 157 16.16 -22.64 3.33
CA GLU A 157 16.91 -23.10 4.52
C GLU A 157 18.02 -22.11 4.94
N LYS A 158 18.54 -21.33 3.98
CA LYS A 158 19.58 -20.31 4.19
C LYS A 158 19.00 -18.92 4.43
N ARG A 159 17.68 -18.83 4.66
CA ARG A 159 16.92 -17.60 4.92
C ARG A 159 16.88 -16.60 3.76
N TYR A 160 17.16 -17.03 2.53
CA TYR A 160 16.96 -16.18 1.35
C TYR A 160 15.50 -16.18 0.90
N PRO A 161 14.99 -15.07 0.33
CA PRO A 161 13.61 -15.00 -0.11
C PRO A 161 13.33 -15.93 -1.30
N VAL A 162 12.24 -16.68 -1.21
CA VAL A 162 11.69 -17.54 -2.26
C VAL A 162 10.35 -16.96 -2.69
N PHE A 163 10.27 -16.48 -3.93
CA PHE A 163 9.09 -15.79 -4.45
C PHE A 163 8.08 -16.79 -5.03
N ASN A 164 6.82 -16.64 -4.63
CA ASN A 164 5.68 -17.30 -5.25
C ASN A 164 5.03 -16.33 -6.25
N GLU A 165 5.32 -16.55 -7.52
CA GLU A 165 4.85 -15.71 -8.62
C GLU A 165 3.32 -15.69 -8.75
N ALA A 166 2.64 -16.81 -8.45
CA ALA A 166 1.19 -16.91 -8.53
C ALA A 166 0.47 -16.06 -7.45
N ARG A 167 1.12 -15.78 -6.32
CA ARG A 167 0.59 -14.91 -5.26
C ARG A 167 0.95 -13.44 -5.45
N CYS A 168 2.03 -13.16 -6.19
CA CYS A 168 2.60 -11.83 -6.35
C CYS A 168 1.69 -10.92 -7.17
N ARG A 169 1.30 -9.77 -6.60
CA ARG A 169 0.54 -8.71 -7.32
C ARG A 169 1.40 -7.60 -7.90
N ARG A 170 2.72 -7.79 -7.96
CA ARG A 170 3.67 -6.85 -8.60
C ARG A 170 3.62 -5.42 -8.03
N CYS A 171 3.24 -5.26 -6.76
CA CYS A 171 3.07 -3.96 -6.10
C CYS A 171 4.37 -3.21 -5.78
N GLY A 172 5.51 -3.91 -5.76
CA GLY A 172 6.81 -3.31 -5.43
C GLY A 172 7.09 -3.10 -3.94
N THR A 173 6.21 -3.50 -3.01
CA THR A 173 6.45 -3.30 -1.56
C THR A 173 7.73 -3.97 -1.09
N CYS A 174 8.05 -5.19 -1.55
CA CYS A 174 9.29 -5.88 -1.20
C CYS A 174 10.55 -5.11 -1.63
N MET A 175 10.50 -4.39 -2.76
CA MET A 175 11.57 -3.51 -3.22
C MET A 175 11.73 -2.31 -2.28
N GLY A 176 10.63 -1.63 -1.94
CA GLY A 176 10.65 -0.49 -1.01
C GLY A 176 11.05 -0.85 0.42
N ALA A 177 10.77 -2.09 0.84
CA ALA A 177 11.10 -2.64 2.15
C ALA A 177 12.60 -2.98 2.30
N CYS A 178 13.28 -3.29 1.19
CA CYS A 178 14.65 -3.78 1.20
C CYS A 178 15.65 -2.65 1.51
N PRO A 179 16.32 -2.64 2.68
CA PRO A 179 17.22 -1.54 3.05
C PRO A 179 18.48 -1.50 2.17
N VAL A 180 18.94 -2.66 1.70
CA VAL A 180 20.12 -2.84 0.84
C VAL A 180 19.77 -2.87 -0.65
N ARG A 181 18.50 -2.65 -1.01
CA ARG A 181 18.02 -2.45 -2.39
C ARG A 181 18.43 -3.57 -3.36
N VAL A 182 18.42 -4.83 -2.91
CA VAL A 182 18.77 -5.98 -3.75
C VAL A 182 17.60 -6.54 -4.56
N ILE A 183 16.37 -6.08 -4.29
CA ILE A 183 15.15 -6.50 -4.99
C ILE A 183 14.80 -5.47 -6.06
N SER A 184 14.44 -5.92 -7.26
CA SER A 184 14.04 -5.08 -8.39
C SER A 184 13.07 -5.81 -9.32
N PHE A 185 12.37 -5.07 -10.18
CA PHE A 185 11.61 -5.59 -11.31
C PHE A 185 12.25 -5.08 -12.60
N ASP A 186 12.13 -5.84 -13.69
CA ASP A 186 12.71 -5.52 -15.00
C ASP A 186 12.36 -4.13 -15.52
N ASN A 187 11.11 -3.72 -15.30
CA ASN A 187 10.56 -2.43 -15.73
C ASN A 187 10.28 -1.49 -14.55
N TYR A 188 10.70 -1.83 -13.32
CA TYR A 188 10.50 -1.00 -12.14
C TYR A 188 11.50 -1.32 -11.04
N SER A 189 12.41 -0.39 -10.79
CA SER A 189 13.47 -0.51 -9.79
C SER A 189 13.69 0.81 -9.06
N VAL A 190 14.40 0.73 -7.93
CA VAL A 190 14.89 1.90 -7.21
C VAL A 190 15.67 2.82 -8.14
N ASP A 191 16.50 2.26 -9.00
CA ASP A 191 17.33 3.01 -9.94
C ASP A 191 16.47 3.71 -11.00
N THR A 192 15.49 3.02 -11.62
CA THR A 192 14.66 3.64 -12.67
C THR A 192 13.86 4.85 -12.18
N VAL A 193 13.34 4.81 -10.95
CA VAL A 193 12.61 5.94 -10.36
C VAL A 193 13.60 7.02 -9.91
N GLY A 194 14.75 6.63 -9.35
CA GLY A 194 15.82 7.56 -8.99
C GLY A 194 16.37 8.34 -10.19
N GLN A 195 16.46 7.71 -11.36
CA GLN A 195 16.85 8.39 -12.61
C GLN A 195 15.78 9.36 -13.09
N GLN A 196 14.48 9.01 -13.00
CA GLN A 196 13.40 9.94 -13.34
C GLN A 196 13.44 11.20 -12.47
N LEU A 197 13.70 11.03 -11.17
CA LEU A 197 13.87 12.13 -10.22
C LEU A 197 15.09 12.99 -10.58
N LYS A 198 16.24 12.39 -10.87
CA LYS A 198 17.47 13.12 -11.22
C LYS A 198 17.42 13.80 -12.59
N ALA A 199 16.58 13.30 -13.49
CA ALA A 199 16.36 13.91 -14.81
C ALA A 199 15.49 15.16 -14.77
N VAL A 200 14.83 15.44 -13.65
CA VAL A 200 14.05 16.67 -13.48
C VAL A 200 15.00 17.86 -13.35
N ASP A 201 14.76 18.88 -14.16
CA ASP A 201 15.43 20.17 -14.06
C ASP A 201 15.12 20.87 -12.72
N ILE A 202 16.19 21.13 -11.97
CA ILE A 202 16.18 21.82 -10.68
C ILE A 202 16.63 23.27 -10.94
N PRO A 203 15.73 24.25 -10.80
CA PRO A 203 16.12 25.65 -10.94
C PRO A 203 17.16 26.03 -9.88
N ASP A 204 18.13 26.84 -10.28
CA ASP A 204 19.12 27.42 -9.39
C ASP A 204 18.46 28.28 -8.28
N GLU A 205 19.26 28.62 -7.26
CA GLU A 205 18.78 29.40 -6.12
C GLU A 205 18.33 30.82 -6.50
N PHE A 206 18.90 31.40 -7.58
CA PHE A 206 18.61 32.76 -8.05
C PHE A 206 17.33 32.85 -8.90
N SER A 207 16.86 31.71 -9.41
CA SER A 207 15.67 31.63 -10.25
C SER A 207 14.37 31.86 -9.49
N GLU A 208 14.41 31.86 -8.14
CA GLU A 208 13.24 32.03 -7.25
C GLU A 208 12.08 31.06 -7.56
N LYS A 209 12.39 29.91 -8.16
CA LYS A 209 11.41 28.90 -8.58
C LYS A 209 11.55 27.64 -7.72
N PRO A 210 10.50 27.26 -6.97
CA PRO A 210 10.53 26.01 -6.25
C PRO A 210 10.40 24.82 -7.21
N ARG A 211 10.77 23.64 -6.72
CA ARG A 211 10.56 22.35 -7.33
C ARG A 211 9.99 21.40 -6.30
N ILE A 212 8.74 20.98 -6.53
CA ILE A 212 8.00 20.09 -5.63
C ILE A 212 7.87 18.74 -6.31
N LEU A 213 8.30 17.67 -5.64
CA LEU A 213 8.11 16.30 -6.10
C LEU A 213 6.77 15.77 -5.60
N VAL A 214 6.03 15.10 -6.46
CA VAL A 214 4.90 14.27 -6.07
C VAL A 214 5.23 12.82 -6.41
N LEU A 215 5.35 11.96 -5.41
CA LEU A 215 5.33 10.50 -5.61
C LEU A 215 3.89 10.01 -5.47
N ALA A 216 3.24 9.77 -6.60
CA ALA A 216 1.82 9.44 -6.65
C ALA A 216 1.62 7.93 -6.85
N CYS A 217 0.89 7.28 -5.95
CA CYS A 217 0.39 5.92 -6.17
C CYS A 217 -0.44 5.87 -7.46
N GLU A 218 -0.11 4.93 -8.34
CA GLU A 218 -0.76 4.79 -9.67
C GLU A 218 -2.25 4.46 -9.62
N ASN A 219 -2.76 4.01 -8.47
CA ASN A 219 -4.12 3.47 -8.37
C ASN A 219 -5.16 4.54 -8.05
N ASP A 220 -4.91 5.38 -7.04
CA ASP A 220 -5.84 6.45 -6.65
C ASP A 220 -5.23 7.84 -6.88
N ALA A 221 -3.99 8.06 -6.42
CA ALA A 221 -3.39 9.39 -6.43
C ALA A 221 -3.10 9.91 -7.84
N TYR A 222 -2.53 9.07 -8.71
CA TYR A 222 -2.26 9.45 -10.09
C TYR A 222 -3.56 9.65 -10.90
N PRO A 223 -4.56 8.74 -10.84
CA PRO A 223 -5.85 8.99 -11.49
C PRO A 223 -6.62 10.18 -10.91
N ALA A 224 -6.47 10.49 -9.62
CA ALA A 224 -7.05 11.70 -9.04
C ALA A 224 -6.44 12.99 -9.63
N LEU A 225 -5.14 12.99 -9.97
CA LEU A 225 -4.51 14.08 -10.72
C LEU A 225 -5.11 14.20 -12.13
N ASP A 226 -5.31 13.08 -12.83
CA ASP A 226 -5.95 13.08 -14.15
C ASP A 226 -7.38 13.62 -14.07
N MET A 227 -8.18 13.18 -13.09
CA MET A 227 -9.53 13.67 -12.88
C MET A 227 -9.58 15.15 -12.52
N ALA A 228 -8.66 15.63 -11.67
CA ALA A 228 -8.54 17.04 -11.33
C ALA A 228 -8.25 17.89 -12.58
N ALA A 229 -7.32 17.44 -13.42
CA ALA A 229 -6.99 18.11 -14.68
C ALA A 229 -8.18 18.13 -15.64
N MET A 230 -8.91 17.02 -15.77
CA MET A 230 -10.13 16.93 -16.59
C MET A 230 -11.25 17.87 -16.08
N SER A 231 -11.30 18.14 -14.78
CA SER A 231 -12.24 19.10 -14.19
C SER A 231 -11.79 20.56 -14.29
N GLY A 232 -10.62 20.84 -14.85
CA GLY A 232 -10.08 22.19 -15.01
C GLY A 232 -9.48 22.78 -13.73
N GLU A 233 -9.16 21.96 -12.73
CA GLU A 233 -8.53 22.41 -11.51
C GLU A 233 -7.06 22.77 -11.77
N LEU A 234 -6.61 23.88 -11.20
CA LEU A 234 -5.26 24.40 -11.41
C LEU A 234 -4.32 24.01 -10.26
N ILE A 235 -3.10 23.62 -10.64
CA ILE A 235 -2.01 23.34 -9.71
C ILE A 235 -0.82 24.24 -10.03
N THR A 236 0.04 24.45 -9.04
CA THR A 236 1.30 25.17 -9.23
C THR A 236 2.14 24.55 -10.37
N PRO A 237 2.75 25.35 -11.27
CA PRO A 237 3.58 24.83 -12.36
C PRO A 237 4.92 24.25 -11.88
N PHE A 238 5.23 24.40 -10.60
CA PHE A 238 6.48 23.99 -9.96
C PHE A 238 6.51 22.51 -9.57
N VAL A 239 5.37 21.82 -9.65
CA VAL A 239 5.25 20.40 -9.28
C VAL A 239 5.75 19.47 -10.39
N ARG A 240 6.33 18.33 -10.01
CA ARG A 240 6.66 17.21 -10.91
C ARG A 240 6.15 15.91 -10.30
N GLY A 241 5.21 15.26 -10.98
CA GLY A 241 4.66 13.99 -10.57
C GLY A 241 5.45 12.82 -11.14
N ILE A 242 5.84 11.87 -10.28
CA ILE A 242 6.38 10.57 -10.68
C ILE A 242 5.42 9.51 -10.15
N PRO A 243 4.79 8.70 -11.03
CA PRO A 243 3.95 7.61 -10.59
C PRO A 243 4.80 6.50 -9.97
N VAL A 244 4.32 5.95 -8.85
CA VAL A 244 4.86 4.75 -8.21
C VAL A 244 3.79 3.68 -8.18
N ARG A 245 4.18 2.41 -8.32
CA ARG A 245 3.22 1.29 -8.34
C ARG A 245 2.31 1.30 -7.11
N CYS A 246 2.92 1.59 -5.98
CA CYS A 246 2.25 1.71 -4.71
C CYS A 246 3.06 2.63 -3.82
N LEU A 247 2.41 3.35 -2.90
CA LEU A 247 3.16 4.06 -1.86
C LEU A 247 3.97 3.09 -0.99
N GLY A 248 3.52 1.83 -0.86
CA GLY A 248 4.26 0.74 -0.24
C GLY A 248 5.60 0.42 -0.93
N SER A 249 5.77 0.76 -2.21
CA SER A 249 7.04 0.57 -2.92
C SER A 249 8.03 1.72 -2.75
N VAL A 250 7.60 2.84 -2.15
CA VAL A 250 8.46 4.01 -1.92
C VAL A 250 9.61 3.62 -1.02
N SER A 251 10.83 3.80 -1.53
CA SER A 251 12.06 3.65 -0.77
C SER A 251 12.44 5.00 -0.15
N LEU A 252 12.95 4.98 1.08
CA LEU A 252 13.52 6.18 1.73
C LEU A 252 14.65 6.81 0.89
N SER A 253 15.29 6.01 0.04
CA SER A 253 16.31 6.47 -0.88
C SER A 253 15.84 7.52 -1.88
N TRP A 254 14.61 7.42 -2.38
CA TRP A 254 14.06 8.41 -3.30
C TRP A 254 13.81 9.74 -2.60
N VAL A 255 13.43 9.68 -1.33
CA VAL A 255 13.27 10.88 -0.50
C VAL A 255 14.62 11.56 -0.29
N THR A 256 15.64 10.81 0.14
CA THR A 256 16.98 11.38 0.35
C THR A 256 17.59 11.89 -0.96
N ASP A 257 17.45 11.15 -2.05
CA ASP A 257 17.99 11.55 -3.36
C ASP A 257 17.28 12.80 -3.89
N ALA A 258 15.96 12.95 -3.67
CA ALA A 258 15.20 14.16 -4.01
C ALA A 258 15.74 15.38 -3.27
N LEU A 259 15.84 15.31 -1.94
CA LEU A 259 16.30 16.43 -1.13
C LEU A 259 17.73 16.84 -1.50
N ASN A 260 18.64 15.86 -1.66
CA ASN A 260 20.02 16.10 -2.06
C ASN A 260 20.14 16.66 -3.48
N SER A 261 19.16 16.41 -4.35
CA SER A 261 19.13 16.98 -5.71
C SER A 261 18.57 18.41 -5.72
N GLY A 262 18.17 18.98 -4.59
CA GLY A 262 17.66 20.36 -4.51
C GLY A 262 16.15 20.50 -4.68
N TYR A 263 15.37 19.42 -4.54
CA TYR A 263 13.91 19.53 -4.41
C TYR A 263 13.55 20.27 -3.12
N ASP A 264 12.60 21.20 -3.21
CA ASP A 264 12.20 22.05 -2.09
C ASP A 264 11.17 21.37 -1.18
N GLY A 265 10.32 20.53 -1.78
CA GLY A 265 9.25 19.81 -1.09
C GLY A 265 8.91 18.49 -1.78
N ILE A 266 8.42 17.53 -1.01
CA ILE A 266 8.05 16.19 -1.45
C ILE A 266 6.67 15.86 -0.89
N ILE A 267 5.76 15.48 -1.77
CA ILE A 267 4.43 15.01 -1.43
C ILE A 267 4.34 13.53 -1.78
N LEU A 268 4.06 12.72 -0.78
CA LEU A 268 3.79 11.30 -0.92
C LEU A 268 2.27 11.10 -0.94
N MET A 269 1.69 10.73 -2.08
CA MET A 269 0.24 10.55 -2.21
C MET A 269 -0.12 9.08 -2.41
N GLY A 270 -0.94 8.54 -1.50
CA GLY A 270 -1.38 7.16 -1.51
C GLY A 270 -2.89 7.00 -1.32
N CYS A 271 -3.38 5.80 -1.58
CA CYS A 271 -4.78 5.43 -1.32
C CYS A 271 -5.12 5.53 0.17
N ARG A 272 -6.38 5.80 0.48
CA ARG A 272 -6.93 5.86 1.85
C ARG A 272 -6.75 4.58 2.65
N ARG A 273 -6.57 4.73 3.97
CA ARG A 273 -6.21 3.66 4.92
C ARG A 273 -7.20 3.45 6.04
N ASP A 274 -8.27 4.22 6.02
CA ASP A 274 -9.34 4.32 7.00
C ASP A 274 -10.15 3.01 7.06
N ASP A 275 -11.19 2.96 7.89
CA ASP A 275 -12.11 1.80 7.99
C ASP A 275 -12.75 1.43 6.63
N ASP A 276 -12.84 2.39 5.71
CA ASP A 276 -13.23 2.22 4.30
C ASP A 276 -12.00 2.04 3.38
N TYR A 277 -11.05 1.18 3.77
CA TYR A 277 -9.73 1.04 3.17
C TYR A 277 -9.74 0.87 1.63
N GLN A 278 -9.14 1.82 0.88
CA GLN A 278 -9.11 1.85 -0.60
C GLN A 278 -7.77 1.39 -1.21
N CYS A 279 -6.74 1.09 -0.40
CA CYS A 279 -5.46 0.74 -1.01
C CYS A 279 -5.51 -0.61 -1.73
N HIS A 280 -5.31 -0.54 -3.04
CA HIS A 280 -5.31 -1.68 -3.96
C HIS A 280 -4.33 -2.79 -3.58
N PHE A 281 -3.28 -2.47 -2.81
CA PHE A 281 -2.30 -3.44 -2.34
C PHE A 281 -2.37 -3.70 -0.84
N VAL A 282 -3.58 -3.65 -0.27
CA VAL A 282 -3.97 -4.15 1.06
C VAL A 282 -3.41 -3.37 2.25
N ARG A 283 -2.11 -3.05 2.28
CA ARG A 283 -1.45 -2.29 3.36
C ARG A 283 -0.42 -1.28 2.86
N GLY A 284 -0.29 -1.08 1.56
CA GLY A 284 0.80 -0.29 0.96
C GLY A 284 0.96 1.13 1.54
N SER A 285 -0.12 1.92 1.55
CA SER A 285 -0.09 3.26 2.15
C SER A 285 0.17 3.21 3.67
N ALA A 286 -0.32 2.17 4.38
CA ALA A 286 -0.14 2.03 5.83
C ALA A 286 1.34 1.89 6.18
N MET A 287 1.99 0.97 5.49
CA MET A 287 3.42 0.70 5.60
C MET A 287 4.28 1.87 5.16
N ALA A 288 3.80 2.67 4.19
CA ALA A 288 4.49 3.88 3.79
C ALA A 288 4.51 4.91 4.92
N ALA A 289 3.38 5.24 5.56
CA ALA A 289 3.44 6.23 6.63
C ALA A 289 4.13 5.71 7.90
N GLU A 290 4.11 4.41 8.18
CA GLU A 290 4.93 3.85 9.26
C GLU A 290 6.43 4.06 9.00
N ARG A 291 6.88 3.90 7.74
CA ARG A 291 8.27 4.20 7.37
C ARG A 291 8.54 5.69 7.36
N MET A 292 7.58 6.51 6.94
CA MET A 292 7.74 7.96 6.84
C MET A 292 7.57 8.69 8.17
N SER A 293 6.96 8.10 9.19
CA SER A 293 6.95 8.68 10.54
C SER A 293 8.38 8.84 11.10
N LYS A 294 9.33 8.04 10.59
CA LYS A 294 10.75 8.10 10.92
C LYS A 294 11.56 8.99 9.98
N VAL A 295 10.95 9.59 8.95
CA VAL A 295 11.65 10.46 7.99
C VAL A 295 12.15 11.75 8.65
N GLY A 296 11.52 12.18 9.74
CA GLY A 296 11.94 13.35 10.51
C GLY A 296 13.39 13.24 11.00
N ASP A 297 13.87 12.03 11.32
CA ASP A 297 15.26 11.83 11.71
C ASP A 297 16.23 12.03 10.54
N THR A 298 15.79 11.68 9.33
CA THR A 298 16.54 11.93 8.09
C THR A 298 16.59 13.44 7.80
N LEU A 299 15.47 14.15 7.92
CA LEU A 299 15.43 15.60 7.71
C LEU A 299 16.29 16.36 8.72
N LYS A 300 16.23 15.98 10.00
CA LYS A 300 17.12 16.52 11.04
C LYS A 300 18.59 16.32 10.71
N SER A 301 18.97 15.13 10.21
CA SER A 301 20.35 14.86 9.81
C SER A 301 20.83 15.73 8.65
N LEU A 302 19.91 16.17 7.78
CA LEU A 302 20.18 17.08 6.66
C LEU A 302 19.98 18.56 7.04
N SER A 303 19.62 18.87 8.28
CA SER A 303 19.26 20.22 8.73
C SER A 303 18.14 20.86 7.89
N LEU A 304 17.14 20.06 7.53
CA LEU A 304 15.96 20.48 6.76
C LEU A 304 14.70 20.48 7.62
N GLU A 305 13.78 21.37 7.26
CA GLU A 305 12.49 21.52 7.92
C GLU A 305 11.59 20.29 7.70
N PRO A 306 10.90 19.76 8.74
CA PRO A 306 10.00 18.62 8.61
C PRO A 306 8.86 18.86 7.62
N GLU A 307 8.43 20.11 7.46
CA GLU A 307 7.36 20.54 6.55
C GLU A 307 7.69 20.33 5.06
N ARG A 308 8.95 20.04 4.71
CA ARG A 308 9.34 19.72 3.33
C ARG A 308 8.82 18.37 2.85
N ILE A 309 8.35 17.51 3.75
CA ILE A 309 7.78 16.21 3.37
C ILE A 309 6.39 16.06 3.97
N GLU A 310 5.42 15.85 3.09
CA GLU A 310 4.05 15.54 3.51
C GLU A 310 3.59 14.21 2.92
N LEU A 311 2.85 13.45 3.71
CA LEU A 311 2.15 12.25 3.24
C LEU A 311 0.66 12.51 3.29
N HIS A 312 0.00 12.31 2.16
CA HIS A 312 -1.44 12.49 2.02
C HIS A 312 -2.12 11.23 1.51
N GLU A 313 -3.26 10.95 2.11
CA GLU A 313 -4.17 9.90 1.69
C GLU A 313 -5.28 10.51 0.85
N VAL A 314 -5.48 9.98 -0.35
CA VAL A 314 -6.41 10.52 -1.33
C VAL A 314 -7.26 9.39 -1.92
N ALA A 315 -8.50 9.72 -2.26
CA ALA A 315 -9.35 8.87 -3.09
C ALA A 315 -9.23 9.29 -4.57
N ILE A 316 -9.55 8.40 -5.49
CA ILE A 316 -9.60 8.72 -6.93
C ILE A 316 -10.52 9.92 -7.23
N THR A 317 -11.57 10.10 -6.43
CA THR A 317 -12.56 11.20 -6.57
C THR A 317 -12.14 12.51 -5.90
N ASP A 318 -10.95 12.62 -5.31
CA ASP A 318 -10.48 13.81 -4.59
C ASP A 318 -10.04 14.93 -5.57
N THR A 319 -10.87 15.24 -6.57
CA THR A 319 -10.57 16.15 -7.69
C THR A 319 -10.20 17.57 -7.26
N LYS A 320 -10.80 18.08 -6.18
CA LYS A 320 -10.48 19.40 -5.62
C LYS A 320 -9.40 19.37 -4.55
N ARG A 321 -9.35 18.27 -3.79
CA ARG A 321 -8.46 18.15 -2.62
C ARG A 321 -7.02 17.89 -3.06
N VAL A 322 -6.79 17.09 -4.09
CA VAL A 322 -5.43 16.86 -4.62
C VAL A 322 -4.76 18.15 -5.10
N PRO A 323 -5.40 19.01 -5.93
CA PRO A 323 -4.88 20.32 -6.26
C PRO A 323 -4.63 21.22 -5.05
N ALA A 324 -5.56 21.23 -4.08
CA ALA A 324 -5.40 22.00 -2.86
C ALA A 324 -4.17 21.58 -2.04
N ILE A 325 -3.89 20.28 -1.93
CA ILE A 325 -2.69 19.74 -1.28
C ILE A 325 -1.42 20.22 -2.00
N ILE A 326 -1.38 20.12 -3.32
CA ILE A 326 -0.21 20.52 -4.12
C ILE A 326 0.05 22.03 -4.00
N ASN A 327 -1.00 22.84 -4.06
CA ASN A 327 -0.90 24.29 -3.93
C ASN A 327 -0.52 24.69 -2.49
N ALA A 328 -1.05 24.01 -1.48
CA ALA A 328 -0.68 24.23 -0.09
C ALA A 328 0.80 23.96 0.16
N MET A 329 1.36 22.88 -0.42
CA MET A 329 2.81 22.64 -0.35
C MET A 329 3.60 23.78 -0.98
N ALA A 330 3.15 24.35 -2.11
CA ALA A 330 3.82 25.52 -2.69
C ALA A 330 3.82 26.74 -1.76
N GLU A 331 2.71 27.00 -1.04
CA GLU A 331 2.68 28.04 -0.01
C GLU A 331 3.61 27.72 1.17
N THR A 332 3.65 26.47 1.60
CA THR A 332 4.57 26.00 2.64
C THR A 332 6.02 26.29 2.25
N ILE A 333 6.43 25.93 1.01
CA ILE A 333 7.77 26.21 0.50
C ILE A 333 8.07 27.70 0.41
N ARG A 334 7.11 28.54 -0.02
CA ARG A 334 7.30 30.00 0.00
C ARG A 334 7.55 30.56 1.40
N ARG A 335 6.93 29.95 2.43
CA ARG A 335 7.08 30.39 3.81
C ARG A 335 8.40 29.95 4.44
N ILE A 336 8.83 28.71 4.21
CA ILE A 336 10.06 28.15 4.82
C ILE A 336 11.32 28.43 3.99
N GLY A 337 11.15 28.85 2.74
CA GLY A 337 12.26 29.14 1.82
C GLY A 337 12.67 27.95 0.97
N LEU A 338 13.45 28.26 -0.07
CA LEU A 338 14.01 27.26 -0.98
C LEU A 338 15.00 26.34 -0.26
N SER A 339 15.22 25.17 -0.82
CA SER A 339 16.18 24.18 -0.32
C SER A 339 17.60 24.75 -0.38
N PRO A 340 18.41 24.58 0.68
CA PRO A 340 19.82 24.97 0.68
C PRO A 340 20.68 24.07 -0.24
N PHE A 341 20.09 23.01 -0.81
CA PHE A 341 20.75 22.10 -1.74
C PHE A 341 20.52 22.46 -3.22
N LYS A 342 19.94 23.62 -3.51
CA LYS A 342 19.93 24.19 -4.86
C LYS A 342 21.27 24.84 -5.15
N PHE A 343 21.87 24.51 -6.29
CA PHE A 343 23.18 25.00 -6.74
C PHE A 343 23.15 25.40 -8.22
#